data_AF-A0A930FPW3-F1
#
_entry.id   AF-A0A930FPW3-F1
#
_cell.length_a   1.000
_cell.length_b   1.000
_cell.length_c   1.000
_cell.angle_alpha   90.00
_cell.angle_beta   90.00
_cell.angle_gamma   90.00
#
_symmetry.space_group_name_H-M   'P 1'
#
loop_
_entity.id
_entity.type
_entity.pdbx_description
1 polymer ?
#
loop_
_entity_poly.entity_id
_entity_poly.type
_entity_poly.pdbx_seq_one_letter_code
_entity_poly.pdbx_strand_id
1 'polypeptide(L)'
;DIRFVAGRAKIERPPESSLAPVNDRREKEEKIYSVPLSDEERNSIDKWTGVYISDNNTRSLFTKMMKAAAAKRKGEIRAGWHPCTICGDLIPPGINICTICENKKEQSQIWKIMLLLKERPHLSYNEIYKKIPCKYTAYEEARETLIQRIRENIYRKIDSPLNKRILLSMILHKPLKDISLREAETALRNIPETKFDIINKK
;
A
#
# COMPACT_ATOMS: atom_id res chain seq x y z
N ASP A 1 9.10 41.92 54.67
CA ASP A 1 7.98 40.98 54.71
C ASP A 1 8.02 40.14 53.43
N ILE A 2 8.52 38.91 53.50
CA ILE A 2 8.72 38.02 52.33
C ILE A 2 7.54 37.04 52.30
N ARG A 3 6.68 37.16 51.29
CA ARG A 3 5.52 36.28 51.12
C ARG A 3 5.93 35.02 50.35
N PHE A 4 5.93 33.87 51.01
CA PHE A 4 6.05 32.58 50.35
C PHE A 4 4.74 32.24 49.65
N VAL A 5 4.77 32.19 48.32
CA VAL A 5 3.66 31.63 47.53
C VAL A 5 3.86 30.13 47.46
N ALA A 6 2.94 29.36 48.06
CA ALA A 6 2.94 27.91 47.93
C ALA A 6 2.82 27.54 46.44
N GLY A 7 3.82 26.85 45.91
CA GLY A 7 3.80 26.33 44.54
C GLY A 7 2.61 25.39 44.35
N ARG A 8 1.99 25.41 43.16
CA ARG A 8 0.89 24.50 42.83
C ARG A 8 1.39 23.05 42.96
N ALA A 9 0.53 22.18 43.50
CA ALA A 9 0.81 20.75 43.59
C ALA A 9 1.26 20.21 42.23
N LYS A 10 2.38 19.46 42.22
CA LYS A 10 2.94 18.87 41.01
C LYS A 10 1.91 17.87 40.47
N ILE A 11 1.28 18.19 39.34
CA ILE A 11 0.37 17.26 38.65
C ILE A 11 1.26 16.19 38.02
N GLU A 12 1.27 14.99 38.58
CA GLU A 12 1.89 13.82 37.95
C GLU A 12 1.15 13.54 36.64
N ARG A 13 1.79 13.85 35.52
CA ARG A 13 1.29 13.44 34.21
C ARG A 13 1.79 12.03 33.96
N PRO A 14 0.93 11.08 33.52
CA PRO A 14 1.42 9.79 33.10
C PRO A 14 2.45 9.98 31.97
N PRO A 15 3.46 9.10 31.89
CA PRO A 15 4.48 9.21 30.86
C PRO A 15 3.82 9.18 29.48
N GLU A 16 4.26 10.07 28.58
CA GLU A 16 3.70 10.21 27.22
C GLU A 16 3.83 8.93 26.39
N SER A 17 4.73 8.03 26.79
CA SER A 17 4.83 6.68 26.23
C SER A 17 4.95 5.63 27.35
N SER A 18 4.21 4.53 27.21
CA SER A 18 4.33 3.35 28.05
C SER A 18 4.45 2.11 27.18
N LEU A 19 5.16 1.10 27.67
CA LEU A 19 5.28 -0.19 26.99
C LEU A 19 4.05 -1.09 27.19
N ALA A 20 3.08 -0.68 28.03
CA ALA A 20 1.92 -1.48 28.37
C ALA A 20 1.09 -1.92 27.14
N PRO A 21 0.75 -1.05 26.17
CA PRO A 21 -0.01 -1.47 24.99
C PRO A 21 0.73 -2.49 24.12
N VAL A 22 2.06 -2.44 24.11
CA VAL A 22 2.90 -3.38 23.36
C VAL A 22 2.93 -4.73 24.07
N ASN A 23 3.06 -4.73 25.39
CA ASN A 23 3.06 -5.95 26.20
C ASN A 23 1.70 -6.66 26.14
N ASP A 24 0.60 -5.94 26.29
CA ASP A 24 -0.76 -6.49 26.20
C ASP A 24 -1.02 -7.16 24.85
N ARG A 25 -0.50 -6.55 23.77
CA ARG A 25 -0.59 -7.12 22.43
C ARG A 25 0.21 -8.42 22.32
N ARG A 26 1.44 -8.44 22.84
CA ARG A 26 2.29 -9.64 22.84
C ARG A 26 1.66 -10.78 23.62
N GLU A 27 1.10 -10.52 24.79
CA GLU A 27 0.43 -11.54 25.60
C GLU A 27 -0.79 -12.14 24.88
N LYS A 28 -1.57 -11.31 24.18
CA LYS A 28 -2.68 -11.79 23.34
C LYS A 28 -2.17 -12.68 22.20
N GLU A 29 -1.12 -12.25 21.50
CA GLU A 29 -0.50 -13.03 20.43
C GLU A 29 0.05 -14.38 20.95
N GLU A 30 0.74 -14.39 22.09
CA GLU A 30 1.25 -15.61 22.73
C GLU A 30 0.12 -16.58 23.10
N LYS A 31 -1.02 -16.08 23.60
CA LYS A 31 -2.21 -16.91 23.89
C LYS A 31 -2.80 -17.52 22.62
N ILE A 32 -2.83 -16.78 21.51
CA ILE A 32 -3.33 -17.29 20.22
C ILE A 32 -2.39 -18.37 19.70
N TYR A 33 -1.08 -18.15 19.72
CA TYR A 33 -0.10 -19.03 19.07
C TYR A 33 0.44 -20.17 19.94
N SER A 34 0.06 -20.25 21.21
CA SER A 34 0.43 -21.33 22.13
C SER A 34 -0.43 -22.59 21.98
N VAL A 35 -1.34 -22.65 21.01
CA VAL A 35 -2.22 -23.80 20.80
C VAL A 35 -1.44 -25.01 20.27
N PRO A 36 -1.41 -26.13 21.01
CA PRO A 36 -0.70 -27.32 20.58
C PRO A 36 -1.44 -28.05 19.44
N LEU A 37 -0.65 -28.63 18.54
CA LEU A 37 -1.14 -29.62 17.59
C LEU A 37 -1.47 -30.94 18.31
N SER A 38 -2.52 -31.62 17.87
CA SER A 38 -2.81 -33.01 18.25
C SER A 38 -1.77 -33.94 17.65
N ASP A 39 -1.68 -35.16 18.19
CA ASP A 39 -0.73 -36.15 17.70
C ASP A 39 -1.07 -36.58 16.26
N GLU A 40 -2.35 -36.63 15.89
CA GLU A 40 -2.79 -36.87 14.51
C GLU A 40 -2.28 -35.80 13.53
N GLU A 41 -2.41 -34.51 13.89
CA GLU A 41 -1.94 -33.38 13.07
C GLU A 41 -0.41 -33.43 12.91
N ARG A 42 0.32 -33.75 13.98
CA ARG A 42 1.78 -33.90 13.94
C ARG A 42 2.20 -35.06 13.05
N ASN A 43 1.58 -36.23 13.23
CA ASN A 43 1.86 -37.43 12.46
C ASN A 43 1.56 -37.23 10.97
N SER A 44 0.52 -36.47 10.63
CA SER A 44 0.23 -36.11 9.24
C SER A 44 1.35 -35.28 8.61
N ILE A 45 1.89 -34.29 9.33
CA ILE A 45 3.01 -33.46 8.85
C ILE A 45 4.30 -34.28 8.73
N ASP A 46 4.56 -35.15 9.71
CA ASP A 46 5.74 -36.03 9.70
C ASP A 46 5.69 -37.00 8.52
N LYS A 47 4.52 -37.60 8.25
CA LYS A 47 4.32 -38.47 7.08
C LYS A 47 4.52 -37.71 5.78
N TRP A 48 3.93 -36.53 5.64
CA TRP A 48 4.05 -35.72 4.43
C TRP A 48 5.52 -35.34 4.17
N THR A 49 6.21 -34.80 5.17
CA THR A 49 7.62 -34.40 5.02
C THR A 49 8.56 -35.59 4.80
N GLY A 50 8.26 -36.75 5.38
CA GLY A 50 8.99 -38.00 5.12
C GLY A 50 8.86 -38.51 3.68
N VAL A 51 7.71 -38.30 3.05
CA VAL A 51 7.45 -38.73 1.65
C VAL A 51 8.08 -37.76 0.64
N TYR A 52 7.97 -36.45 0.88
CA TYR A 52 8.28 -35.45 -0.15
C TYR A 52 9.65 -34.77 -0.03
N ILE A 53 10.36 -34.96 1.09
CA ILE A 53 11.67 -34.32 1.32
C ILE A 53 12.72 -35.42 1.57
N SER A 54 13.61 -35.65 0.61
CA SER A 54 14.62 -36.72 0.69
C SER A 54 15.79 -36.39 1.62
N ASP A 55 16.27 -35.14 1.62
CA ASP A 55 17.38 -34.70 2.47
C ASP A 55 16.95 -34.58 3.94
N ASN A 56 17.67 -35.25 4.85
CA ASN A 56 17.32 -35.32 6.26
C ASN A 56 17.42 -33.97 6.98
N ASN A 57 18.44 -33.17 6.67
CA ASN A 57 18.64 -31.86 7.33
C ASN A 57 17.52 -30.90 6.94
N THR A 58 17.22 -30.83 5.64
CA THR A 58 16.11 -30.04 5.09
C THR A 58 14.76 -30.53 5.61
N ARG A 59 14.55 -31.86 5.66
CA ARG A 59 13.31 -32.44 6.20
C ARG A 59 13.06 -31.98 7.62
N SER A 60 14.05 -32.10 8.51
CA SER A 60 13.91 -31.72 9.92
C SER A 60 13.51 -30.24 10.08
N LEU A 61 14.11 -29.35 9.29
CA LEU A 61 13.81 -27.92 9.30
C LEU A 61 12.38 -27.65 8.81
N PHE A 62 11.99 -28.21 7.67
CA PHE A 62 10.65 -28.04 7.10
C PHE A 62 9.57 -28.62 8.01
N THR A 63 9.77 -29.81 8.57
CA THR A 63 8.84 -30.42 9.54
C THR A 63 8.59 -29.49 10.72
N LYS A 64 9.66 -28.90 11.29
CA LYS A 64 9.56 -27.94 12.39
C LYS A 64 8.77 -26.70 11.97
N MET A 65 9.09 -26.13 10.81
CA MET A 65 8.40 -24.94 10.28
C MET A 65 6.91 -25.21 10.00
N MET A 66 6.58 -26.35 9.39
CA MET A 66 5.20 -26.74 9.10
C MET A 66 4.39 -26.96 10.37
N LYS A 67 4.95 -27.62 11.39
CA LYS A 67 4.31 -27.78 12.70
C LYS A 67 4.04 -26.43 13.36
N ALA A 68 5.01 -25.51 13.34
CA ALA A 68 4.83 -24.17 13.87
C ALA A 68 3.74 -23.39 13.12
N ALA A 69 3.73 -23.45 11.78
CA ALA A 69 2.72 -22.80 10.96
C ALA A 69 1.31 -23.38 11.18
N ALA A 70 1.19 -24.70 11.32
CA ALA A 70 -0.07 -25.36 11.61
C ALA A 70 -0.61 -25.01 13.01
N ALA A 71 0.27 -24.99 14.02
CA ALA A 71 -0.10 -24.56 15.38
C ALA A 71 -0.60 -23.11 15.38
N LYS A 72 0.13 -22.23 14.67
CA LYS A 72 -0.25 -20.83 14.47
C LYS A 72 -1.65 -20.71 13.86
N ARG A 73 -1.90 -21.39 12.74
CA ARG A 73 -3.17 -21.36 12.02
C ARG A 73 -4.33 -21.89 12.87
N LYS A 74 -4.10 -22.95 13.64
CA LYS A 74 -5.08 -23.51 14.58
C LYS A 74 -5.43 -22.50 15.69
N GLY A 75 -4.43 -21.80 16.21
CA GLY A 75 -4.59 -20.69 17.13
C GLY A 75 -5.45 -19.57 16.57
N GLU A 76 -5.12 -19.08 15.37
CA GLU A 76 -5.84 -18.03 14.66
C GLU A 76 -7.31 -18.42 14.44
N ILE A 77 -7.60 -19.63 13.97
CA ILE A 77 -8.97 -20.13 13.77
C ILE A 77 -9.75 -20.14 15.10
N ARG A 78 -9.16 -20.62 16.20
CA ARG A 78 -9.80 -20.59 17.52
C ARG A 78 -10.09 -19.18 18.02
N ALA A 79 -9.25 -18.22 17.63
CA ALA A 79 -9.43 -16.81 17.92
C ALA A 79 -10.46 -16.11 17.00
N GLY A 80 -11.18 -16.86 16.15
CA GLY A 80 -12.22 -16.34 15.27
C GLY A 80 -11.71 -15.77 13.96
N TRP A 81 -10.47 -16.05 13.57
CA TRP A 81 -9.98 -15.70 12.25
C TRP A 81 -10.68 -16.53 11.18
N HIS A 82 -10.90 -15.93 10.02
CA HIS A 82 -11.67 -16.54 8.94
C HIS A 82 -11.04 -16.23 7.58
N PRO A 83 -11.37 -16.97 6.51
CA PRO A 83 -10.81 -16.70 5.19
C PRO A 83 -11.31 -15.36 4.62
N CYS A 84 -10.43 -14.66 3.90
CA CYS A 84 -10.73 -13.50 3.08
C CYS A 84 -11.70 -13.88 1.96
N THR A 85 -12.72 -13.05 1.73
CA THR A 85 -13.76 -13.33 0.72
C THR A 85 -13.25 -13.31 -0.73
N ILE A 86 -12.05 -12.77 -0.99
CA ILE A 86 -11.48 -12.64 -2.33
C ILE A 86 -10.41 -13.70 -2.61
N CYS A 87 -9.44 -13.87 -1.70
CA CYS A 87 -8.29 -14.77 -1.91
C CYS A 87 -8.27 -16.01 -1.02
N GLY A 88 -9.11 -16.08 0.01
CA GLY A 88 -9.12 -17.19 0.98
C GLY A 88 -8.02 -17.15 2.04
N ASP A 89 -7.12 -16.16 2.02
CA ASP A 89 -6.11 -15.98 3.08
C ASP A 89 -6.77 -15.74 4.44
N LEU A 90 -6.19 -16.28 5.51
CA LEU A 90 -6.74 -16.16 6.85
C LEU A 90 -6.55 -14.71 7.38
N ILE A 91 -7.65 -14.08 7.80
CA ILE A 91 -7.69 -12.70 8.29
C ILE A 91 -8.30 -12.60 9.69
N PRO A 92 -7.90 -11.58 10.48
CA PRO A 92 -8.43 -11.37 11.83
C PRO A 92 -9.93 -11.07 11.81
N PRO A 93 -10.64 -11.35 12.92
CA PRO A 93 -12.04 -11.02 13.06
C PRO A 93 -12.25 -9.50 12.96
N GLY A 94 -13.40 -9.11 12.39
CA GLY A 94 -13.80 -7.70 12.23
C GLY A 94 -13.48 -7.10 10.85
N ILE A 95 -12.77 -7.82 9.98
CA ILE A 95 -12.56 -7.44 8.58
C ILE A 95 -12.91 -8.60 7.65
N ASN A 96 -13.48 -8.30 6.47
CA ASN A 96 -13.92 -9.34 5.51
C ASN A 96 -12.97 -9.53 4.33
N ILE A 97 -12.16 -8.52 4.03
CA ILE A 97 -11.23 -8.51 2.91
C ILE A 97 -9.84 -8.22 3.48
N CYS A 98 -8.83 -8.97 3.04
CA CYS A 98 -7.46 -8.72 3.46
C CYS A 98 -6.92 -7.43 2.84
N THR A 99 -6.01 -6.75 3.55
CA THR A 99 -5.40 -5.49 3.10
C THR A 99 -4.77 -5.61 1.70
N ILE A 100 -4.20 -6.77 1.35
CA ILE A 100 -3.63 -7.01 0.01
C ILE A 100 -4.73 -6.95 -1.07
N CYS A 101 -5.87 -7.59 -0.83
CA CYS A 101 -6.98 -7.59 -1.80
C CYS A 101 -7.65 -6.21 -1.88
N GLU A 102 -7.77 -5.52 -0.75
CA GLU A 102 -8.26 -4.14 -0.70
C GLU A 102 -7.35 -3.21 -1.52
N ASN A 103 -6.04 -3.26 -1.28
CA ASN A 103 -5.06 -2.49 -2.05
C ASN A 103 -5.11 -2.82 -3.54
N LYS A 104 -5.24 -4.11 -3.91
CA LYS A 104 -5.40 -4.50 -5.34
C LYS A 104 -6.64 -3.89 -5.97
N LYS A 105 -7.75 -3.80 -5.22
CA LYS A 105 -8.99 -3.19 -5.68
C LYS A 105 -8.82 -1.67 -5.88
N GLU A 106 -8.20 -0.99 -4.93
CA GLU A 106 -7.89 0.44 -5.05
C GLU A 106 -6.96 0.72 -6.23
N GLN A 107 -5.87 -0.05 -6.35
CA GLN A 107 -4.95 0.04 -7.48
C GLN A 107 -5.68 -0.23 -8.81
N SER A 108 -6.55 -1.24 -8.89
CA SER A 108 -7.36 -1.47 -10.08
C SER A 108 -8.21 -0.26 -10.47
N GLN A 109 -8.78 0.45 -9.49
CA GLN A 109 -9.53 1.69 -9.74
C GLN A 109 -8.63 2.81 -10.27
N ILE A 110 -7.47 3.03 -9.64
CA ILE A 110 -6.46 4.00 -10.09
C ILE A 110 -6.01 3.69 -11.52
N TRP A 111 -5.76 2.42 -11.83
CA TRP A 111 -5.38 1.97 -13.18
C TRP A 111 -6.46 2.25 -14.23
N LYS A 112 -7.74 2.04 -13.89
CA LYS A 112 -8.86 2.37 -14.79
C LYS A 112 -8.94 3.88 -15.05
N ILE A 113 -8.76 4.71 -14.02
CA ILE A 113 -8.72 6.17 -14.16
C ILE A 113 -7.53 6.58 -15.03
N MET A 114 -6.35 6.04 -14.77
CA MET A 114 -5.14 6.34 -15.53
C MET A 114 -5.28 5.93 -17.01
N LEU A 115 -5.92 4.81 -17.30
CA LEU A 115 -6.20 4.40 -18.69
C LEU A 115 -7.08 5.43 -19.40
N LEU A 116 -8.15 5.89 -18.75
CA LEU A 116 -9.03 6.92 -19.29
C LEU A 116 -8.29 8.25 -19.52
N LEU A 117 -7.40 8.63 -18.61
CA LEU A 117 -6.57 9.85 -18.75
C LEU A 117 -5.53 9.72 -19.88
N LYS A 118 -5.01 8.52 -20.16
CA LYS A 118 -4.12 8.33 -21.33
C LYS A 118 -4.85 8.61 -22.64
N GLU A 119 -6.10 8.21 -22.74
CA GLU A 119 -6.94 8.46 -23.93
C GLU A 119 -7.42 9.92 -23.99
N ARG A 120 -7.82 10.48 -22.84
CA ARG A 120 -8.39 11.82 -22.72
C ARG A 120 -7.73 12.58 -21.54
N PRO A 121 -6.55 13.18 -21.77
CA PRO A 121 -5.73 13.73 -20.68
C PRO A 121 -6.33 14.95 -19.98
N HIS A 122 -7.26 15.64 -20.64
CA HIS A 122 -7.89 16.87 -20.16
C HIS A 122 -8.98 16.65 -19.10
N LEU A 123 -9.47 15.41 -18.94
CA LEU A 123 -10.64 15.13 -18.10
C LEU A 123 -10.40 15.56 -16.65
N SER A 124 -11.32 16.38 -16.15
CA SER A 124 -11.40 16.80 -14.75
C SER A 124 -11.93 15.67 -13.86
N TYR A 125 -11.75 15.81 -12.55
CA TYR A 125 -12.32 14.89 -11.57
C TYR A 125 -13.83 14.68 -11.78
N ASN A 126 -14.58 15.76 -12.00
CA ASN A 126 -16.04 15.69 -12.17
C ASN A 126 -16.45 14.87 -13.40
N GLU A 127 -15.69 14.96 -14.50
CA GLU A 127 -15.95 14.18 -15.71
C GLU A 127 -15.57 12.71 -15.55
N ILE A 128 -14.48 12.44 -14.83
CA ILE A 128 -14.09 11.07 -14.49
C ILE A 128 -15.10 10.45 -13.53
N TYR A 129 -15.54 11.17 -12.50
CA TYR A 129 -16.50 10.68 -11.51
C TYR A 129 -17.81 10.22 -12.16
N LYS A 130 -18.29 10.93 -13.18
CA LYS A 130 -19.48 10.55 -13.97
C LYS A 130 -19.32 9.21 -14.70
N LYS A 131 -18.09 8.79 -15.02
CA LYS A 131 -17.78 7.54 -15.74
C LYS A 131 -17.33 6.43 -14.80
N ILE A 132 -16.55 6.79 -13.80
CA ILE A 132 -15.92 5.91 -12.82
C ILE A 132 -16.10 6.59 -11.45
N PRO A 133 -17.17 6.27 -10.71
CA PRO A 133 -17.35 6.79 -9.35
C PRO A 133 -16.14 6.45 -8.50
N CYS A 134 -15.42 7.47 -8.01
CA CYS A 134 -14.18 7.33 -7.28
C CYS A 134 -13.96 8.48 -6.29
N LYS A 135 -13.13 8.24 -5.27
CA LYS A 135 -12.66 9.29 -4.37
C LYS A 135 -11.72 10.24 -5.13
N TYR A 136 -11.68 11.50 -4.72
CA TYR A 136 -10.75 12.48 -5.28
C TYR A 136 -9.29 12.04 -5.18
N THR A 137 -8.91 11.38 -4.08
CA THR A 137 -7.55 10.84 -3.88
C THR A 137 -7.12 9.85 -4.96
N ALA A 138 -8.02 8.95 -5.38
CA ALA A 138 -7.72 7.98 -6.43
C ALA A 138 -7.56 8.65 -7.81
N TYR A 139 -8.31 9.72 -8.08
CA TYR A 139 -8.14 10.53 -9.30
C TYR A 139 -6.80 11.27 -9.29
N GLU A 140 -6.48 11.92 -8.17
CA GLU A 140 -5.26 12.70 -8.01
C GLU A 140 -4.01 11.80 -8.12
N GLU A 141 -4.01 10.64 -7.46
CA GLU A 141 -2.93 9.66 -7.55
C GLU A 141 -2.75 9.13 -8.99
N ALA A 142 -3.84 8.81 -9.68
CA ALA A 142 -3.77 8.37 -11.09
C ALA A 142 -3.22 9.47 -12.00
N ARG A 143 -3.65 10.72 -11.79
CA ARG A 143 -3.22 11.89 -12.57
C ARG A 143 -1.75 12.20 -12.33
N GLU A 144 -1.32 12.25 -11.07
CA GLU A 144 0.07 12.55 -10.71
C GLU A 144 1.02 11.45 -11.19
N THR A 145 0.64 10.17 -11.01
CA THR A 145 1.41 9.03 -11.53
C THR A 145 1.61 9.13 -13.05
N LEU A 146 0.57 9.52 -13.78
CA LEU A 146 0.65 9.69 -15.23
C LEU A 146 1.51 10.90 -15.62
N ILE A 147 1.36 12.04 -14.94
CA ILE A 147 2.19 13.24 -15.14
C ILE A 147 3.67 12.92 -14.93
N GLN A 148 4.00 12.22 -13.85
CA GLN A 148 5.38 11.82 -13.55
C GLN A 148 5.95 10.90 -14.63
N ARG A 149 5.17 9.92 -15.10
CA ARG A 149 5.58 9.05 -16.22
C ARG A 149 5.80 9.84 -17.51
N ILE A 150 4.94 10.80 -17.82
CA ILE A 150 5.09 11.64 -19.02
C ILE A 150 6.32 12.54 -18.90
N ARG A 151 6.57 13.13 -17.73
CA ARG A 151 7.79 13.91 -17.45
C ARG A 151 9.05 13.08 -17.66
N GLU A 152 9.07 11.85 -17.15
CA GLU A 152 10.18 10.91 -17.36
C GLU A 152 10.38 10.58 -18.85
N ASN A 153 9.30 10.42 -19.62
CA ASN A 153 9.40 10.19 -21.06
C ASN A 153 9.94 11.42 -21.81
N ILE A 154 9.51 12.64 -21.43
CA ILE A 154 10.05 13.89 -21.98
C ILE A 154 11.54 13.97 -21.69
N TYR A 155 11.95 13.66 -20.46
CA TYR A 155 13.35 13.60 -20.02
C TYR A 155 14.17 12.63 -20.86
N ARG A 156 13.69 11.39 -21.03
CA ARG A 156 14.33 10.35 -21.85
C ARG A 156 14.23 10.60 -23.36
N LYS A 157 13.65 11.72 -23.79
CA LYS A 157 13.40 12.09 -25.19
C LYS A 157 12.60 11.04 -25.97
N ILE A 158 11.81 10.24 -25.27
CA ILE A 158 10.89 9.26 -25.89
C ILE A 158 9.67 10.03 -26.36
N ASP A 159 9.46 10.09 -27.68
CA ASP A 159 8.31 10.76 -28.30
C ASP A 159 7.97 12.12 -27.65
N SER A 160 9.03 12.92 -27.42
CA SER A 160 8.99 14.15 -26.62
C SER A 160 7.92 15.14 -27.09
N PRO A 161 7.70 15.38 -28.41
CA PRO A 161 6.69 16.33 -28.87
C PRO A 161 5.26 15.93 -28.47
N LEU A 162 4.90 14.65 -28.58
CA LEU A 162 3.58 14.16 -28.16
C LEU A 162 3.43 14.24 -26.64
N ASN A 163 4.44 13.81 -25.90
CA ASN A 163 4.40 13.83 -24.44
C ASN A 163 4.27 15.27 -23.89
N LYS A 164 4.91 16.27 -24.51
CA LYS A 164 4.71 17.69 -24.17
C LYS A 164 3.26 18.15 -24.39
N ARG A 165 2.63 17.74 -25.50
CA ARG A 165 1.21 18.06 -25.76
C ARG A 165 0.27 17.40 -24.75
N ILE A 166 0.51 16.13 -24.42
CA ILE A 166 -0.28 15.40 -23.42
C ILE A 166 -0.13 16.07 -22.06
N LEU A 167 1.09 16.39 -21.63
CA LEU A 167 1.33 17.07 -20.36
C LEU A 167 0.61 18.42 -20.31
N LEU A 168 0.70 19.22 -21.38
CA LEU A 168 0.00 20.50 -21.44
C LEU A 168 -1.54 20.33 -21.40
N SER A 169 -2.07 19.30 -22.07
CA SER A 169 -3.50 18.94 -22.02
C SER A 169 -3.98 18.65 -20.60
N MET A 170 -3.18 17.94 -19.81
CA MET A 170 -3.48 17.63 -18.41
C MET A 170 -3.41 18.84 -17.48
N ILE A 171 -2.52 19.80 -17.75
CA ILE A 171 -2.34 21.02 -16.94
C ILE A 171 -3.44 22.03 -17.23
N LEU A 172 -3.76 22.25 -18.51
CA LEU A 172 -4.75 23.24 -18.93
C LEU A 172 -6.18 22.73 -18.95
N HIS A 173 -6.40 21.42 -18.70
CA HIS A 173 -7.69 20.77 -18.87
C HIS A 173 -8.30 21.02 -20.27
N LYS A 174 -7.44 21.06 -21.29
CA LYS A 174 -7.80 21.40 -22.67
C LYS A 174 -7.60 20.19 -23.58
N PRO A 175 -8.56 19.82 -24.45
CA PRO A 175 -8.45 18.66 -25.32
C PRO A 175 -7.18 18.66 -26.18
N LEU A 176 -6.59 17.48 -26.38
CA LEU A 176 -5.31 17.33 -27.11
C LEU A 176 -5.38 17.86 -28.55
N LYS A 177 -6.55 17.72 -29.19
CA LYS A 177 -6.84 18.24 -30.53
C LYS A 177 -6.72 19.76 -30.62
N ASP A 178 -6.93 20.47 -29.51
CA ASP A 178 -6.93 21.93 -29.46
C ASP A 178 -5.57 22.49 -29.04
N ILE A 179 -4.59 21.62 -28.75
CA ILE A 179 -3.22 21.99 -28.37
C ILE A 179 -2.28 21.72 -29.53
N SER A 180 -1.68 22.78 -30.06
CA SER A 180 -0.66 22.66 -31.11
C SER A 180 0.69 22.22 -30.56
N LEU A 181 1.55 21.65 -31.42
CA LEU A 181 2.93 21.28 -31.06
C LEU A 181 3.73 22.50 -30.59
N ARG A 182 3.64 23.61 -31.33
CA ARG A 182 4.35 24.87 -31.03
C ARG A 182 3.91 25.46 -29.68
N GLU A 183 2.62 25.41 -29.37
CA GLU A 183 2.07 25.84 -28.07
C GLU A 183 2.68 25.01 -26.92
N ALA A 184 2.68 23.69 -27.06
CA ALA A 184 3.25 22.79 -26.06
C ALA A 184 4.76 22.98 -25.85
N GLU A 185 5.53 23.14 -26.93
CA GLU A 185 6.96 23.39 -26.86
C GLU A 185 7.28 24.75 -26.24
N THR A 186 6.49 25.76 -26.54
CA THR A 186 6.69 27.11 -25.99
C THR A 186 6.34 27.15 -24.51
N ALA A 187 5.19 26.58 -24.12
CA ALA A 187 4.73 26.54 -22.73
C ALA A 187 5.63 25.68 -21.82
N LEU A 188 6.19 24.59 -22.35
CA LEU A 188 7.03 23.65 -21.59
C LEU A 188 8.52 23.80 -21.90
N ARG A 189 8.95 24.93 -22.46
CA ARG A 189 10.36 25.19 -22.80
C ARG A 189 11.29 25.09 -21.60
N ASN A 190 10.83 25.50 -20.43
CA ASN A 190 11.61 25.56 -19.19
C ASN A 190 11.42 24.32 -18.30
N ILE A 191 10.82 23.24 -18.83
CA ILE A 191 10.70 22.01 -18.05
C ILE A 191 12.13 21.49 -17.78
N PRO A 192 12.48 21.17 -16.53
CA PRO A 192 13.83 20.71 -16.21
C PRO A 192 14.19 19.50 -17.07
N GLU A 193 15.36 19.58 -17.71
CA GLU A 193 15.88 18.55 -18.61
C GLU A 193 16.63 17.47 -17.84
N THR A 194 16.79 17.60 -16.51
CA THR A 194 17.36 16.56 -15.64
C THR A 194 16.66 16.47 -14.28
N LYS A 195 16.75 15.30 -13.62
CA LYS A 195 16.32 15.10 -12.22
C LYS A 195 17.07 16.00 -11.23
N PHE A 196 18.25 16.49 -11.61
CA PHE A 196 19.13 17.33 -10.78
C PHE A 196 18.85 18.84 -10.93
N ASP A 197 18.18 19.28 -11.99
CA ASP A 197 17.84 20.69 -12.22
C ASP A 197 16.85 21.25 -11.17
N ILE A 198 16.11 20.37 -10.50
CA ILE A 198 15.20 20.72 -9.40
C ILE A 198 15.99 20.92 -8.09
N ILE A 199 17.11 20.22 -7.93
CA ILE A 199 17.96 20.26 -6.72
C ILE A 199 18.85 21.51 -6.74
N ASN A 200 19.28 21.97 -7.92
CA ASN A 200 20.14 23.15 -8.09
C ASN A 200 19.39 24.50 -8.12
N LYS A 201 18.07 24.51 -7.81
CA LYS A 201 17.25 25.73 -7.75
C LYS A 201 16.82 26.14 -6.33
N LYS A 202 17.44 25.56 -5.29
CA LYS A 202 17.28 25.97 -3.89
C LYS A 202 18.52 26.65 -3.38
#